data_AF-A0A520JYV3-F1
#
_entry.id   AF-A0A520JYV3-F1
#
_cell.length_a   1.000
_cell.length_b   1.000
_cell.length_c   1.000
_cell.angle_alpha   90.00
_cell.angle_beta   90.00
_cell.angle_gamma   90.00
#
_symmetry.space_group_name_H-M   'P 1'
#
loop_
_entity.id
_entity.type
_entity.pdbx_description
1 polymer ?
#
loop_
_entity_poly.entity_id
_entity_poly.type
_entity_poly.pdbx_seq_one_letter_code
_entity_poly.pdbx_strand_id
1 'polypeptide(L)'
;MREPICTVLADDWILFLLITIAFLWRAVVSLDGTEVLWESICSGISLIILGWLLLGYLYTMSRRPTQWPVSNKIYQRICFNLLVLNGYVLIYYGMRWSGVLHVEVSRPLDFVFRDIRYVLFVIFYAAILWSTKPLKKMHDDYRFLVSRSMLPERSLRELIFKVITDERTLLVLIGIAFLWRTCLSFDYMITFWESTYSYIIQLIIGWFLFGYLCALSVKVRKRVEVRMVSQGIAFALGAINVYALAYYGMMVYGLIGLRDMAETFMPMDYIFGDARFFALVLFYYTTIMISKYLEKAYADYTAPIVVPSIHSSNRAL
;
A
#
# COMPACT_ATOMS: atom_id res chain seq x y z
N MET A 1 17.41 -20.80 -8.40
CA MET A 1 16.08 -21.47 -8.31
C MET A 1 14.88 -20.57 -7.98
N ARG A 2 15.01 -19.35 -7.40
CA ARG A 2 13.82 -18.51 -7.07
C ARG A 2 13.20 -17.70 -8.22
N GLU A 3 13.92 -17.51 -9.33
CA GLU A 3 13.44 -16.65 -10.44
C GLU A 3 12.27 -17.20 -11.28
N PRO A 4 12.15 -18.51 -11.62
CA PRO A 4 11.06 -18.96 -12.50
C PRO A 4 9.68 -18.77 -11.86
N ILE A 5 9.52 -19.07 -10.57
CA ILE A 5 8.24 -18.99 -9.85
C ILE A 5 7.67 -17.56 -9.92
N CYS A 6 8.47 -16.54 -9.61
CA CYS A 6 8.01 -15.15 -9.65
C CYS A 6 7.86 -14.60 -11.08
N THR A 7 8.58 -15.15 -12.06
CA THR A 7 8.40 -14.79 -13.47
C THR A 7 7.07 -15.33 -14.01
N VAL A 8 6.68 -16.54 -13.60
CA VAL A 8 5.38 -17.15 -13.91
C VAL A 8 4.24 -16.43 -13.17
N LEU A 9 4.40 -16.11 -11.89
CA LEU A 9 3.39 -15.34 -11.13
C LEU A 9 3.17 -13.92 -11.67
N ALA A 10 4.19 -13.29 -12.26
CA ALA A 10 4.10 -11.96 -12.87
C ALA A 10 3.66 -11.98 -14.36
N ASP A 11 3.12 -13.10 -14.85
CA ASP A 11 2.43 -13.14 -16.15
C ASP A 11 1.06 -12.47 -16.03
N ASP A 12 0.73 -11.59 -16.98
CA ASP A 12 -0.49 -10.79 -16.97
C ASP A 12 -1.75 -11.67 -17.07
N TRP A 13 -1.65 -12.83 -17.74
CA TRP A 13 -2.72 -13.83 -17.79
C TRP A 13 -2.94 -14.56 -16.46
N ILE A 14 -1.86 -14.94 -15.77
CA ILE A 14 -1.92 -15.61 -14.46
C ILE A 14 -2.43 -14.65 -13.39
N LEU A 15 -2.10 -13.36 -13.51
CA LEU A 15 -2.60 -12.30 -12.64
C LEU A 15 -4.11 -12.07 -12.79
N PHE A 16 -4.60 -12.01 -14.03
CA PHE A 16 -6.03 -11.97 -14.31
C PHE A 16 -6.74 -13.22 -13.77
N LEU A 17 -6.21 -14.41 -14.06
CA LEU A 17 -6.75 -15.69 -13.60
C LEU A 17 -6.77 -15.79 -12.06
N LEU A 18 -5.77 -15.28 -11.35
CA LEU A 18 -5.76 -15.20 -9.88
C LEU A 18 -6.89 -14.31 -9.34
N ILE A 19 -7.10 -13.13 -9.93
CA ILE A 19 -8.19 -12.22 -9.54
C ILE A 19 -9.55 -12.87 -9.84
N THR A 20 -9.73 -13.44 -11.02
CA THR A 20 -10.97 -14.08 -11.44
C THR A 20 -11.30 -15.28 -10.56
N ILE A 21 -10.35 -16.18 -10.29
CA ILE A 21 -10.56 -17.33 -9.39
C ILE A 21 -10.89 -16.85 -7.98
N ALA A 22 -10.18 -15.87 -7.45
CA ALA A 22 -10.45 -15.36 -6.11
C ALA A 22 -11.83 -14.68 -5.98
N PHE A 23 -12.26 -13.96 -7.01
CA PHE A 23 -13.58 -13.32 -7.05
C PHE A 23 -14.70 -14.36 -7.22
N LEU A 24 -14.54 -15.32 -8.13
CA LEU A 24 -15.50 -16.42 -8.31
C LEU A 24 -15.59 -17.31 -7.07
N TRP A 25 -14.45 -17.62 -6.44
CA TRP A 25 -14.40 -18.35 -5.17
C TRP A 25 -15.22 -17.66 -4.09
N ARG A 26 -15.07 -16.34 -3.91
CA ARG A 26 -15.91 -15.58 -2.97
C ARG A 26 -17.36 -15.50 -3.38
N ALA A 27 -17.66 -15.29 -4.66
CA ALA A 27 -19.04 -15.30 -5.13
C ALA A 27 -19.74 -16.64 -4.84
N VAL A 28 -19.05 -17.77 -5.02
CA VAL A 28 -19.58 -19.11 -4.70
C VAL A 28 -19.76 -19.29 -3.19
N VAL A 29 -18.70 -19.05 -2.41
CA VAL A 29 -18.71 -19.15 -0.93
C VAL A 29 -19.72 -18.19 -0.28
N SER A 30 -20.10 -17.11 -0.97
CA SER A 30 -21.11 -16.14 -0.52
C SER A 30 -22.55 -16.55 -0.74
N LEU A 31 -22.84 -17.46 -1.67
CA LEU A 31 -24.23 -17.81 -2.00
C LEU A 31 -24.95 -18.53 -0.85
N ASP A 32 -24.21 -19.28 -0.04
CA ASP A 32 -24.77 -20.07 1.07
C ASP A 32 -25.08 -19.22 2.31
N GLY A 33 -24.65 -17.95 2.37
CA GLY A 33 -24.88 -17.02 3.48
C GLY A 33 -24.21 -17.39 4.83
N THR A 34 -23.73 -18.63 4.97
CA THR A 34 -23.11 -19.19 6.17
C THR A 34 -21.71 -19.72 5.86
N GLU A 35 -20.75 -18.80 5.70
CA GLU A 35 -19.35 -19.15 5.45
C GLU A 35 -18.79 -20.08 6.54
N VAL A 36 -18.41 -21.29 6.14
CA VAL A 36 -17.87 -22.30 7.04
C VAL A 36 -16.46 -21.89 7.45
N LEU A 37 -16.09 -22.16 8.72
CA LEU A 37 -14.78 -21.79 9.27
C LEU A 37 -13.62 -22.20 8.35
N TRP A 38 -13.71 -23.38 7.74
CA TRP A 38 -12.71 -23.93 6.82
C TRP A 38 -12.50 -23.08 5.55
N GLU A 39 -13.56 -22.53 4.96
CA GLU A 39 -13.49 -21.67 3.76
C GLU A 39 -12.77 -20.36 4.08
N SER A 40 -13.03 -19.84 5.28
CA SER A 40 -12.35 -18.67 5.85
C SER A 40 -10.86 -18.97 6.13
N ILE A 41 -10.53 -20.18 6.62
CA ILE A 41 -9.15 -20.65 6.82
C ILE A 41 -8.41 -20.76 5.49
N CYS A 42 -8.95 -21.48 4.50
CA CYS A 42 -8.34 -21.64 3.18
C CYS A 42 -8.07 -20.28 2.51
N SER A 43 -9.03 -19.36 2.59
CA SER A 43 -8.90 -18.00 2.06
C SER A 43 -7.85 -17.16 2.79
N GLY A 44 -7.75 -17.27 4.12
CA GLY A 44 -6.72 -16.56 4.88
C GLY A 44 -5.32 -17.11 4.61
N ILE A 45 -5.18 -18.44 4.55
CA ILE A 45 -3.92 -19.12 4.23
C ILE A 45 -3.41 -18.73 2.83
N SER A 46 -4.28 -18.67 1.82
CA SER A 46 -3.88 -18.30 0.45
C SER A 46 -3.35 -16.86 0.37
N LEU A 47 -4.01 -15.90 1.04
CA LEU A 47 -3.53 -14.51 1.15
C LEU A 47 -2.19 -14.42 1.90
N ILE A 48 -2.05 -15.15 3.01
CA ILE A 48 -0.80 -15.19 3.79
C ILE A 48 0.33 -15.71 2.90
N ILE A 49 0.17 -16.87 2.25
CA ILE A 49 1.19 -17.46 1.37
C ILE A 49 1.57 -16.49 0.24
N LEU A 50 0.58 -15.92 -0.47
CA LEU A 50 0.82 -14.97 -1.56
C LEU A 50 1.59 -13.73 -1.08
N GLY A 51 1.15 -13.13 0.02
CA GLY A 51 1.76 -11.93 0.60
C GLY A 51 3.20 -12.14 1.06
N TRP A 52 3.50 -13.27 1.71
CA TRP A 52 4.87 -13.59 2.15
C TRP A 52 5.80 -13.98 1.00
N LEU A 53 5.31 -14.70 -0.01
CA LEU A 53 6.08 -14.97 -1.24
C LEU A 53 6.46 -13.68 -1.97
N LEU A 54 5.50 -12.76 -2.13
CA LEU A 54 5.71 -11.47 -2.78
C LEU A 54 6.70 -10.60 -1.99
N LEU A 55 6.57 -10.56 -0.66
CA LEU A 55 7.52 -9.89 0.22
C LEU A 55 8.94 -10.47 0.08
N GLY A 56 9.08 -11.80 0.10
CA GLY A 56 10.37 -12.47 -0.06
C GLY A 56 11.04 -12.19 -1.41
N TYR A 57 10.25 -12.12 -2.48
CA TYR A 57 10.73 -11.73 -3.82
C TYR A 57 11.20 -10.28 -3.87
N LEU A 58 10.36 -9.32 -3.43
CA LEU A 58 10.72 -7.91 -3.43
C LEU A 58 11.92 -7.61 -2.52
N TYR A 59 12.00 -8.28 -1.35
CA TYR A 59 13.15 -8.16 -0.45
C TYR A 59 14.44 -8.64 -1.11
N THR A 60 14.38 -9.76 -1.84
CA THR A 60 15.51 -10.29 -2.61
C THR A 60 15.97 -9.29 -3.68
N MET A 61 15.04 -8.66 -4.41
CA MET A 61 15.36 -7.61 -5.39
C MET A 61 15.94 -6.36 -4.72
N SER A 62 15.39 -5.93 -3.58
CA SER A 62 15.86 -4.76 -2.82
C SER A 62 17.32 -4.83 -2.36
N ARG A 63 17.87 -6.04 -2.27
CA ARG A 63 19.25 -6.34 -1.88
C ARG A 63 20.19 -6.59 -3.06
N ARG A 64 19.70 -6.62 -4.30
CA ARG A 64 20.59 -6.76 -5.47
C ARG A 64 21.48 -5.52 -5.58
N PRO A 65 22.79 -5.70 -5.88
CA PRO A 65 23.67 -4.59 -6.17
C PRO A 65 23.23 -3.94 -7.48
N THR A 66 22.91 -2.66 -7.43
CA THR A 66 22.54 -1.85 -8.60
C THR A 66 23.30 -0.53 -8.57
N GLN A 67 23.60 0.00 -9.75
CA GLN A 67 24.20 1.32 -9.92
C GLN A 67 23.19 2.45 -9.67
N TRP A 68 21.91 2.13 -9.48
CA TRP A 68 20.84 3.11 -9.26
C TRP A 68 20.09 2.89 -7.93
N PRO A 69 20.57 3.48 -6.81
CA PRO A 69 20.04 3.24 -5.46
C PRO A 69 18.56 3.62 -5.26
N VAL A 70 17.98 4.42 -6.16
CA VAL A 70 16.56 4.82 -6.10
C VAL A 70 15.65 3.60 -6.31
N SER A 71 15.98 2.68 -7.22
CA SER A 71 15.21 1.43 -7.40
C SER A 71 15.19 0.59 -6.12
N ASN A 72 16.33 0.41 -5.46
CA ASN A 72 16.41 -0.31 -4.18
C ASN A 72 15.58 0.38 -3.09
N LYS A 73 15.50 1.72 -3.07
CA LYS A 73 14.62 2.44 -2.16
C LYS A 73 13.14 2.22 -2.48
N ILE A 74 12.73 2.22 -3.75
CA ILE A 74 11.36 1.87 -4.15
C ILE A 74 11.02 0.45 -3.68
N TYR A 75 11.87 -0.54 -3.99
CA TYR A 75 11.71 -1.91 -3.51
C TYR A 75 11.61 -2.00 -1.98
N GLN A 76 12.51 -1.35 -1.23
CA GLN A 76 12.49 -1.34 0.25
C GLN A 76 11.18 -0.77 0.82
N ARG A 77 10.66 0.33 0.26
CA ARG A 77 9.41 0.93 0.74
C ARG A 77 8.18 0.09 0.36
N ILE A 78 8.15 -0.53 -0.83
CA ILE A 78 7.09 -1.49 -1.17
C ILE A 78 7.15 -2.74 -0.26
N CYS A 79 8.35 -3.25 0.06
CA CYS A 79 8.50 -4.33 1.04
C CYS A 79 7.93 -3.95 2.41
N PHE A 80 8.15 -2.70 2.87
CA PHE A 80 7.59 -2.24 4.13
C PHE A 80 6.06 -2.17 4.08
N ASN A 81 5.46 -1.67 2.99
CA ASN A 81 4.00 -1.74 2.78
C ASN A 81 3.47 -3.17 2.84
N LEU A 82 4.14 -4.12 2.17
CA LEU A 82 3.77 -5.54 2.22
C LEU A 82 3.92 -6.12 3.64
N LEU A 83 4.98 -5.78 4.36
CA LEU A 83 5.19 -6.25 5.73
C LEU A 83 4.07 -5.77 6.67
N VAL A 84 3.70 -4.49 6.57
CA VAL A 84 2.59 -3.88 7.33
C VAL A 84 1.27 -4.57 7.00
N LEU A 85 0.97 -4.77 5.71
CA LEU A 85 -0.29 -5.41 5.32
C LEU A 85 -0.32 -6.91 5.67
N ASN A 86 0.76 -7.66 5.44
CA ASN A 86 0.86 -9.07 5.81
C ASN A 86 0.73 -9.24 7.34
N GLY A 87 1.32 -8.34 8.12
CA GLY A 87 1.16 -8.30 9.58
C GLY A 87 -0.30 -8.06 9.98
N TYR A 88 -0.96 -7.07 9.37
CA TYR A 88 -2.39 -6.82 9.58
C TYR A 88 -3.26 -8.04 9.21
N VAL A 89 -3.02 -8.65 8.05
CA VAL A 89 -3.74 -9.85 7.57
C VAL A 89 -3.55 -11.02 8.53
N LEU A 90 -2.34 -11.23 9.03
CA LEU A 90 -2.03 -12.30 9.98
C LEU A 90 -2.68 -12.05 11.35
N ILE A 91 -2.66 -10.82 11.87
CA ILE A 91 -3.38 -10.45 13.10
C ILE A 91 -4.88 -10.67 12.92
N TYR A 92 -5.46 -10.21 11.81
CA TYR A 92 -6.88 -10.37 11.53
C TYR A 92 -7.30 -11.84 11.49
N TYR A 93 -6.68 -12.65 10.62
CA TYR A 93 -7.05 -14.06 10.50
C TYR A 93 -6.72 -14.83 11.78
N GLY A 94 -5.63 -14.50 12.49
CA GLY A 94 -5.31 -15.08 13.79
C GLY A 94 -6.40 -14.84 14.85
N MET A 95 -6.84 -13.59 15.02
CA MET A 95 -7.92 -13.21 15.96
C MET A 95 -9.29 -13.78 15.56
N ARG A 96 -9.52 -13.95 14.24
CA ARG A 96 -10.75 -14.55 13.71
C ARG A 96 -10.78 -16.06 13.94
N TRP A 97 -9.69 -16.77 13.64
CA TRP A 97 -9.60 -18.22 13.81
C TRP A 97 -9.59 -18.65 15.28
N SER A 98 -9.11 -17.79 16.20
CA SER A 98 -9.20 -18.02 17.64
C SER A 98 -10.58 -17.69 18.24
N GLY A 99 -11.53 -17.16 17.45
CA GLY A 99 -12.85 -16.75 17.93
C GLY A 99 -12.83 -15.54 18.86
N VAL A 100 -11.73 -14.79 18.91
CA VAL A 100 -11.55 -13.63 19.80
C VAL A 100 -12.21 -12.36 19.24
N LEU A 101 -12.36 -12.28 17.92
CA LEU A 101 -13.08 -11.19 17.24
C LEU A 101 -14.60 -11.47 17.26
N HIS A 102 -15.35 -10.78 18.14
CA HIS A 102 -16.73 -11.17 18.47
C HIS A 102 -17.80 -10.57 17.54
N VAL A 103 -17.63 -9.31 17.10
CA VAL A 103 -18.49 -8.64 16.12
C VAL A 103 -17.62 -7.67 15.32
N GLU A 104 -17.52 -7.79 13.99
CA GLU A 104 -16.59 -6.93 13.25
C GLU A 104 -17.12 -5.49 13.05
N VAL A 105 -18.44 -5.32 12.83
CA VAL A 105 -19.13 -4.01 12.77
C VAL A 105 -20.64 -4.11 13.07
N SER A 106 -21.34 -5.16 12.61
CA SER A 106 -22.74 -5.45 12.97
C SER A 106 -23.18 -6.81 12.38
N ARG A 107 -24.03 -7.56 13.11
CA ARG A 107 -24.42 -8.95 12.74
C ARG A 107 -24.93 -9.16 11.30
N PRO A 108 -25.75 -8.28 10.67
CA PRO A 108 -26.26 -8.54 9.31
C PRO A 108 -25.28 -8.19 8.18
N LEU A 109 -24.21 -7.41 8.45
CA LEU A 109 -23.28 -6.92 7.41
C LEU A 109 -21.86 -7.51 7.50
N ASP A 110 -21.55 -8.24 8.57
CA ASP A 110 -20.25 -8.91 8.79
C ASP A 110 -19.82 -9.78 7.59
N PHE A 111 -20.76 -10.57 7.07
CA PHE A 111 -20.57 -11.40 5.88
C PHE A 111 -19.99 -10.59 4.71
N VAL A 112 -20.67 -9.50 4.34
CA VAL A 112 -20.35 -8.67 3.16
C VAL A 112 -19.00 -7.97 3.34
N PHE A 113 -18.69 -7.51 4.56
CA PHE A 113 -17.44 -6.81 4.83
C PHE A 113 -16.21 -7.72 4.70
N ARG A 114 -16.32 -8.98 5.13
CA ARG A 114 -15.27 -9.99 5.01
C ARG A 114 -14.92 -10.25 3.54
N ASP A 115 -15.92 -10.38 2.68
CA ASP A 115 -15.72 -10.59 1.24
C ASP A 115 -15.12 -9.37 0.55
N ILE A 116 -15.65 -8.18 0.82
CA ILE A 116 -15.07 -6.91 0.34
C ILE A 116 -13.59 -6.84 0.74
N ARG A 117 -13.26 -7.14 2.00
CA ARG A 117 -11.87 -7.12 2.48
C ARG A 117 -10.98 -8.13 1.76
N TYR A 118 -11.44 -9.38 1.61
CA TYR A 118 -10.68 -10.41 0.91
C TYR A 118 -10.40 -10.00 -0.55
N VAL A 119 -11.44 -9.57 -1.27
CA VAL A 119 -11.33 -9.13 -2.67
C VAL A 119 -10.37 -7.93 -2.79
N LEU A 120 -10.46 -6.95 -1.88
CA LEU A 120 -9.56 -5.79 -1.90
C LEU A 120 -8.10 -6.16 -1.58
N PHE A 121 -7.84 -7.14 -0.71
CA PHE A 121 -6.47 -7.65 -0.50
C PHE A 121 -5.95 -8.43 -1.71
N VAL A 122 -6.78 -9.21 -2.40
CA VAL A 122 -6.38 -9.84 -3.67
C VAL A 122 -6.04 -8.79 -4.72
N ILE A 123 -6.90 -7.78 -4.91
CA ILE A 123 -6.64 -6.67 -5.84
C ILE A 123 -5.34 -5.95 -5.47
N PHE A 124 -5.10 -5.70 -4.17
CA PHE A 124 -3.85 -5.10 -3.69
C PHE A 124 -2.63 -5.95 -4.04
N TYR A 125 -2.61 -7.25 -3.68
CA TYR A 125 -1.47 -8.12 -3.94
C TYR A 125 -1.22 -8.29 -5.44
N ALA A 126 -2.28 -8.38 -6.25
CA ALA A 126 -2.19 -8.40 -7.70
C ALA A 126 -1.64 -7.07 -8.26
N ALA A 127 -2.09 -5.92 -7.78
CA ALA A 127 -1.58 -4.62 -8.21
C ALA A 127 -0.08 -4.42 -7.89
N ILE A 128 0.39 -4.92 -6.74
CA ILE A 128 1.83 -4.95 -6.42
C ILE A 128 2.58 -5.96 -7.29
N LEU A 129 2.04 -7.17 -7.50
CA LEU A 129 2.62 -8.21 -8.36
C LEU A 129 2.81 -7.72 -9.80
N TRP A 130 1.79 -7.08 -10.37
CA TRP A 130 1.82 -6.42 -11.68
C TRP A 130 2.88 -5.32 -11.74
N SER A 131 3.01 -4.52 -10.68
CA SER A 131 4.04 -3.47 -10.56
C SER A 131 5.48 -4.04 -10.57
N THR A 132 5.69 -5.32 -10.25
CA THR A 132 7.04 -5.86 -10.10
C THR A 132 7.80 -6.05 -11.41
N LYS A 133 7.09 -6.38 -12.49
CA LYS A 133 7.63 -6.59 -13.85
C LYS A 133 8.23 -5.31 -14.45
N PRO A 134 7.51 -4.17 -14.50
CA PRO A 134 8.10 -2.90 -14.94
C PRO A 134 9.14 -2.37 -13.95
N LEU A 135 8.97 -2.57 -12.63
CA LEU A 135 9.98 -2.15 -11.64
C LEU A 135 11.30 -2.93 -11.78
N LYS A 136 11.23 -4.23 -12.09
CA LYS A 136 12.42 -5.05 -12.39
C LYS A 136 13.09 -4.55 -13.66
N LYS A 137 12.33 -4.29 -14.73
CA LYS A 137 12.86 -3.70 -15.96
C LYS A 137 13.57 -2.36 -15.69
N MET A 138 12.99 -1.49 -14.87
CA MET A 138 13.66 -0.24 -14.43
C MET A 138 14.92 -0.48 -13.60
N HIS A 139 15.00 -1.56 -12.82
CA HIS A 139 16.17 -1.87 -12.01
C HIS A 139 17.32 -2.47 -12.84
N ASP A 140 17.00 -3.30 -13.83
CA ASP A 140 17.95 -3.99 -14.69
C ASP A 140 18.47 -3.09 -15.85
N ASP A 141 17.59 -2.31 -16.50
CA ASP A 141 17.94 -1.52 -17.70
C ASP A 141 18.71 -0.20 -17.39
N TYR A 142 18.76 0.25 -16.14
CA TYR A 142 19.25 1.60 -15.78
C TYR A 142 20.77 1.81 -15.81
N ARG A 143 21.50 0.90 -16.44
CA ARG A 143 22.96 0.74 -16.39
C ARG A 143 23.78 1.88 -17.03
N PHE A 144 23.14 2.90 -17.61
CA PHE A 144 23.81 3.89 -18.48
C PHE A 144 23.38 5.36 -18.32
N LEU A 145 22.52 5.72 -17.35
CA LEU A 145 21.86 7.06 -17.31
C LEU A 145 22.11 7.88 -16.03
N VAL A 146 23.34 7.89 -15.50
CA VAL A 146 23.71 8.77 -14.37
C VAL A 146 24.14 10.15 -14.88
N SER A 147 23.16 10.98 -15.24
CA SER A 147 23.33 12.43 -15.40
C SER A 147 22.76 13.13 -14.17
N ARG A 148 23.54 14.03 -13.56
CA ARG A 148 23.20 14.68 -12.28
C ARG A 148 22.14 15.77 -12.51
N SER A 149 20.87 15.40 -12.53
CA SER A 149 19.76 16.31 -12.85
C SER A 149 19.74 17.54 -11.92
N MET A 150 19.99 18.72 -12.47
CA MET A 150 19.55 19.96 -11.83
C MET A 150 18.04 20.04 -11.96
N LEU A 151 17.34 20.11 -10.83
CA LEU A 151 15.89 20.30 -10.79
C LEU A 151 15.58 21.78 -11.08
N PRO A 152 14.72 22.10 -12.07
CA PRO A 152 14.32 23.48 -12.36
C PRO A 152 13.61 24.16 -11.17
N GLU A 153 13.43 25.49 -11.30
CA GLU A 153 12.86 26.35 -10.26
C GLU A 153 11.51 25.84 -9.73
N ARG A 154 11.36 25.87 -8.40
CA ARG A 154 10.24 25.24 -7.69
C ARG A 154 9.15 26.22 -7.34
N SER A 155 7.91 25.79 -7.55
CA SER A 155 6.73 26.47 -6.98
C SER A 155 6.70 26.37 -5.45
N LEU A 156 6.13 27.36 -4.76
CA LEU A 156 5.86 27.31 -3.31
C LEU A 156 5.10 26.04 -2.90
N ARG A 157 4.20 25.54 -3.76
CA ARG A 157 3.46 24.29 -3.54
C ARG A 157 4.39 23.07 -3.49
N GLU A 158 5.43 23.04 -4.30
CA GLU A 158 6.44 21.97 -4.31
C GLU A 158 7.41 22.08 -3.14
N LEU A 159 7.69 23.29 -2.65
CA LEU A 159 8.46 23.51 -1.43
C LEU A 159 7.73 22.96 -0.19
N ILE A 160 6.43 23.28 -0.05
CA ILE A 160 5.59 22.74 1.04
C ILE A 160 5.49 21.21 0.94
N PHE A 161 5.23 20.67 -0.25
CA PHE A 161 5.20 19.22 -0.46
C PHE A 161 6.55 18.57 -0.14
N LYS A 162 7.68 19.18 -0.52
CA LYS A 162 9.03 18.69 -0.20
C LYS A 162 9.31 18.65 1.31
N VAL A 163 8.83 19.62 2.08
CA VAL A 163 8.99 19.67 3.54
C VAL A 163 8.12 18.61 4.23
N ILE A 164 6.85 18.49 3.83
CA ILE A 164 5.91 17.48 4.36
C ILE A 164 6.39 16.07 4.01
N THR A 165 6.93 15.86 2.80
CA THR A 165 7.46 14.56 2.36
C THR A 165 8.92 14.31 2.75
N ASP A 166 9.54 15.09 3.64
CA ASP A 166 10.86 14.75 4.16
C ASP A 166 10.81 13.49 5.03
N GLU A 167 11.86 12.63 4.95
CA GLU A 167 11.85 11.36 5.69
C GLU A 167 11.73 11.59 7.20
N ARG A 168 12.32 12.68 7.72
CA ARG A 168 12.28 13.02 9.15
C ARG A 168 10.91 13.55 9.56
N THR A 169 10.33 14.46 8.76
CA THR A 169 8.98 15.00 8.99
C THR A 169 7.94 13.88 9.02
N LEU A 170 8.00 12.95 8.07
CA LEU A 170 7.07 11.81 8.01
C LEU A 170 7.22 10.87 9.20
N LEU A 171 8.44 10.61 9.69
CA LEU A 171 8.66 9.83 10.92
C LEU A 171 8.07 10.53 12.16
N VAL A 172 8.25 11.85 12.29
CA VAL A 172 7.65 12.64 13.37
C VAL A 172 6.13 12.61 13.30
N LEU A 173 5.54 12.76 12.11
CA LEU A 173 4.10 12.69 11.90
C LEU A 173 3.51 11.30 12.20
N ILE A 174 4.20 10.21 11.83
CA ILE A 174 3.82 8.85 12.26
C ILE A 174 3.83 8.76 13.79
N GLY A 175 4.89 9.25 14.45
CA GLY A 175 5.00 9.26 15.91
C GLY A 175 3.87 10.03 16.58
N ILE A 176 3.53 11.23 16.07
CA ILE A 176 2.41 12.04 16.56
C ILE A 176 1.07 11.32 16.34
N ALA A 177 0.84 10.72 15.18
CA ALA A 177 -0.40 9.97 14.91
C ALA A 177 -0.54 8.73 15.82
N PHE A 178 0.57 8.07 16.14
CA PHE A 178 0.60 6.94 17.07
C PHE A 178 0.31 7.40 18.50
N LEU A 179 1.02 8.43 18.99
CA LEU A 179 0.79 9.01 20.32
C LEU A 179 -0.64 9.52 20.48
N TRP A 180 -1.17 10.24 19.48
CA TRP A 180 -2.56 10.70 19.46
C TRP A 180 -3.55 9.56 19.65
N ARG A 181 -3.40 8.47 18.88
CA ARG A 181 -4.29 7.30 18.99
C ARG A 181 -4.13 6.59 20.33
N THR A 182 -2.91 6.39 20.82
CA THR A 182 -2.66 5.77 22.13
C THR A 182 -3.24 6.59 23.27
N CYS A 183 -3.15 7.93 23.23
CA CYS A 183 -3.76 8.81 24.23
C CYS A 183 -5.29 8.70 24.23
N LEU A 184 -5.93 8.71 23.05
CA LEU A 184 -7.38 8.51 22.94
C LEU A 184 -7.84 7.15 23.49
N SER A 185 -7.06 6.09 23.24
CA SER A 185 -7.39 4.73 23.68
C SER A 185 -7.09 4.47 25.17
N PHE A 186 -6.39 5.38 25.87
CA PHE A 186 -5.91 5.14 27.24
C PHE A 186 -7.04 5.03 28.27
N ASP A 187 -8.07 5.87 28.14
CA ASP A 187 -9.21 5.91 29.06
C ASP A 187 -10.32 4.88 28.69
N TYR A 188 -10.11 4.07 27.63
CA TYR A 188 -11.07 3.15 27.00
C TYR A 188 -12.41 3.78 26.53
N MET A 189 -12.63 5.06 26.82
CA MET A 189 -13.83 5.85 26.53
C MET A 189 -13.59 6.77 25.33
N ILE A 190 -13.15 6.23 24.20
CA ILE A 190 -12.93 6.99 22.96
C ILE A 190 -14.25 7.64 22.54
N THR A 191 -14.32 8.98 22.53
CA THR A 191 -15.55 9.63 22.08
C THR A 191 -15.75 9.44 20.57
N PHE A 192 -17.01 9.32 20.15
CA PHE A 192 -17.40 9.16 18.75
C PHE A 192 -16.69 10.14 17.81
N TRP A 193 -16.58 11.40 18.23
CA TRP A 193 -16.03 12.49 17.44
C TRP A 193 -14.50 12.40 17.28
N GLU A 194 -13.76 12.01 18.32
CA GLU A 194 -12.31 11.88 18.29
C GLU A 194 -11.85 10.75 17.36
N SER A 195 -12.54 9.60 17.41
CA SER A 195 -12.26 8.51 16.48
C SER A 195 -12.66 8.86 15.05
N THR A 196 -13.83 9.48 14.86
CA THR A 196 -14.34 9.87 13.54
C THR A 196 -13.44 10.89 12.86
N TYR A 197 -12.95 11.90 13.59
CA TYR A 197 -12.02 12.91 13.05
C TYR A 197 -10.71 12.27 12.57
N SER A 198 -10.17 11.34 13.37
CA SER A 198 -8.95 10.59 13.04
C SER A 198 -9.10 9.78 11.75
N TYR A 199 -10.28 9.16 11.53
CA TYR A 199 -10.58 8.40 10.31
C TYR A 199 -10.84 9.29 9.09
N ILE A 200 -11.51 10.44 9.25
CA ILE A 200 -11.71 11.43 8.18
C ILE A 200 -10.36 11.94 7.67
N ILE A 201 -9.41 12.27 8.56
CA ILE A 201 -8.06 12.68 8.17
C ILE A 201 -7.36 11.57 7.36
N GLN A 202 -7.44 10.32 7.80
CA GLN A 202 -6.84 9.19 7.08
C GLN A 202 -7.44 9.00 5.68
N LEU A 203 -8.76 9.13 5.52
CA LEU A 203 -9.42 9.07 4.21
C LEU A 203 -8.98 10.24 3.31
N ILE A 204 -8.92 11.47 3.83
CA ILE A 204 -8.45 12.64 3.08
C ILE A 204 -7.01 12.43 2.58
N ILE A 205 -6.11 11.95 3.44
CA ILE A 205 -4.71 11.67 3.08
C ILE A 205 -4.64 10.56 2.01
N GLY A 206 -5.36 9.46 2.20
CA GLY A 206 -5.38 8.33 1.26
C GLY A 206 -5.88 8.71 -0.13
N TRP A 207 -7.00 9.45 -0.21
CA TRP A 207 -7.58 9.90 -1.48
C TRP A 207 -6.74 11.01 -2.15
N PHE A 208 -6.17 11.93 -1.38
CA PHE A 208 -5.23 12.94 -1.90
C PHE A 208 -3.99 12.28 -2.52
N LEU A 209 -3.42 11.28 -1.85
CA LEU A 209 -2.26 10.52 -2.33
C LEU A 209 -2.59 9.70 -3.57
N PHE A 210 -3.80 9.13 -3.66
CA PHE A 210 -4.29 8.46 -4.86
C PHE A 210 -4.39 9.44 -6.04
N GLY A 211 -4.98 10.61 -5.84
CA GLY A 211 -5.01 11.69 -6.84
C GLY A 211 -3.62 12.11 -7.29
N TYR A 212 -2.67 12.24 -6.36
CA TYR A 212 -1.26 12.56 -6.68
C TYR A 212 -0.57 11.46 -7.49
N LEU A 213 -0.72 10.18 -7.14
CA LEU A 213 -0.15 9.07 -7.91
C LEU A 213 -0.76 8.95 -9.32
N CYS A 214 -2.07 9.16 -9.45
CA CYS A 214 -2.74 9.24 -10.75
C CYS A 214 -2.18 10.41 -11.58
N ALA A 215 -2.04 11.60 -11.01
CA ALA A 215 -1.43 12.75 -11.69
C ALA A 215 0.04 12.50 -12.07
N LEU A 216 0.82 11.85 -11.21
CA LEU A 216 2.18 11.42 -11.50
C LEU A 216 2.21 10.45 -12.69
N SER A 217 1.31 9.46 -12.74
CA SER A 217 1.23 8.52 -13.86
C SER A 217 0.96 9.19 -15.22
N VAL A 218 0.23 10.31 -15.22
CA VAL A 218 -0.01 11.16 -16.40
C VAL A 218 1.23 12.01 -16.72
N LYS A 219 1.87 12.63 -15.71
CA LYS A 219 3.11 13.41 -15.85
C LYS A 219 4.23 12.58 -16.49
N VAL A 220 4.36 11.30 -16.11
CA VAL A 220 5.42 10.40 -16.59
C VAL A 220 5.05 9.63 -17.88
N ARG A 221 3.98 10.00 -18.60
CA ARG A 221 3.43 9.26 -19.77
C ARG A 221 4.46 8.82 -20.83
N LYS A 222 5.57 9.55 -21.00
CA LYS A 222 6.66 9.24 -21.95
C LYS A 222 7.59 8.08 -21.50
N ARG A 223 7.54 7.64 -20.24
CA ARG A 223 8.32 6.52 -19.70
C ARG A 223 7.37 5.42 -19.24
N VAL A 224 7.24 4.37 -20.06
CA VAL A 224 6.23 3.32 -19.90
C VAL A 224 6.37 2.60 -18.57
N GLU A 225 7.59 2.30 -18.15
CA GLU A 225 7.88 1.54 -16.94
C GLU A 225 7.54 2.34 -15.68
N VAL A 226 8.01 3.59 -15.58
CA VAL A 226 7.69 4.50 -14.45
C VAL A 226 6.18 4.72 -14.36
N ARG A 227 5.50 4.86 -15.51
CA ARG A 227 4.04 4.94 -15.58
C ARG A 227 3.38 3.68 -15.03
N MET A 228 3.76 2.49 -15.51
CA MET A 228 3.15 1.23 -15.07
C MET A 228 3.34 0.98 -13.57
N VAL A 229 4.54 1.24 -13.01
CA VAL A 229 4.77 1.16 -11.56
C VAL A 229 3.90 2.17 -10.81
N SER A 230 3.80 3.41 -11.29
CA SER A 230 2.96 4.45 -10.67
C SER A 230 1.47 4.06 -10.70
N GLN A 231 0.99 3.47 -11.81
CA GLN A 231 -0.39 3.01 -11.95
C GLN A 231 -0.69 1.82 -11.05
N GLY A 232 0.19 0.81 -10.97
CA GLY A 232 -0.02 -0.35 -10.11
C GLY A 232 0.00 0.01 -8.62
N ILE A 233 0.86 0.95 -8.22
CA ILE A 233 0.86 1.47 -6.84
C ILE A 233 -0.36 2.35 -6.58
N ALA A 234 -0.87 3.09 -7.57
CA ALA A 234 -2.16 3.78 -7.46
C ALA A 234 -3.33 2.80 -7.29
N PHE A 235 -3.39 1.70 -8.05
CA PHE A 235 -4.41 0.66 -7.89
C PHE A 235 -4.32 -0.01 -6.50
N ALA A 236 -3.12 -0.32 -6.03
CA ALA A 236 -2.89 -0.87 -4.70
C ALA A 236 -3.38 0.09 -3.60
N LEU A 237 -3.04 1.38 -3.69
CA LEU A 237 -3.56 2.41 -2.78
C LEU A 237 -5.08 2.56 -2.88
N GLY A 238 -5.64 2.51 -4.09
CA GLY A 238 -7.08 2.58 -4.32
C GLY A 238 -7.83 1.45 -3.61
N ALA A 239 -7.31 0.21 -3.67
CA ALA A 239 -7.90 -0.92 -2.94
C ALA A 239 -7.88 -0.71 -1.41
N ILE A 240 -6.79 -0.17 -0.86
CA ILE A 240 -6.70 0.15 0.58
C ILE A 240 -7.61 1.34 0.97
N ASN A 241 -7.74 2.35 0.11
CA ASN A 241 -8.68 3.47 0.33
C ASN A 241 -10.13 3.00 0.35
N VAL A 242 -10.53 2.11 -0.58
CA VAL A 242 -11.88 1.52 -0.60
C VAL A 242 -12.09 0.63 0.62
N TYR A 243 -11.08 -0.12 1.06
CA TYR A 243 -11.15 -0.91 2.30
C TYR A 243 -11.35 -0.03 3.53
N ALA A 244 -10.58 1.06 3.65
CA ALA A 244 -10.73 2.03 4.73
C ALA A 244 -12.11 2.70 4.70
N LEU A 245 -12.59 3.10 3.51
CA LEU A 245 -13.90 3.72 3.34
C LEU A 245 -15.05 2.77 3.71
N ALA A 246 -15.00 1.51 3.25
CA ALA A 246 -16.00 0.51 3.59
C ALA A 246 -16.02 0.25 5.10
N TYR A 247 -14.83 0.09 5.72
CA TYR A 247 -14.74 -0.11 7.16
C TYR A 247 -15.30 1.09 7.95
N TYR A 248 -14.78 2.30 7.72
CA TYR A 248 -15.18 3.48 8.48
C TYR A 248 -16.63 3.89 8.21
N GLY A 249 -17.10 3.73 6.97
CA GLY A 249 -18.51 3.95 6.61
C GLY A 249 -19.45 3.04 7.40
N MET A 250 -19.13 1.74 7.50
CA MET A 250 -19.93 0.83 8.32
C MET A 250 -19.77 1.06 9.82
N MET A 251 -18.59 1.43 10.30
CA MET A 251 -18.36 1.75 11.73
C MET A 251 -19.22 2.95 12.15
N VAL A 252 -19.24 4.01 11.33
CA VAL A 252 -20.12 5.17 11.50
C VAL A 252 -21.60 4.77 11.36
N TYR A 253 -21.96 3.90 10.41
CA TYR A 253 -23.34 3.44 10.24
C TYR A 253 -23.85 2.64 11.45
N GLY A 254 -23.05 1.71 11.99
CA GLY A 254 -23.37 0.96 13.20
C GLY A 254 -23.59 1.90 14.39
N LEU A 255 -22.66 2.83 14.62
CA LEU A 255 -22.74 3.81 15.70
C LEU A 255 -23.92 4.80 15.56
N ILE A 256 -24.37 5.11 14.33
CA ILE A 256 -25.58 5.92 14.10
C ILE A 256 -26.85 5.08 14.30
N GLY A 257 -26.85 3.81 13.87
CA GLY A 257 -28.01 2.91 13.98
C GLY A 257 -28.24 2.35 15.39
N LEU A 258 -27.21 2.29 16.23
CA LEU A 258 -27.24 1.74 17.60
C LEU A 258 -27.19 2.83 18.67
N ARG A 259 -27.62 4.05 18.36
CA ARG A 259 -27.48 5.25 19.23
C ARG A 259 -28.08 5.11 20.64
N ASP A 260 -28.98 4.15 20.88
CA ASP A 260 -29.59 3.84 22.18
C ASP A 260 -28.99 2.61 22.89
N MET A 261 -28.04 1.91 22.26
CA MET A 261 -27.32 0.76 22.84
C MET A 261 -25.84 1.14 22.97
N ALA A 262 -25.39 1.37 24.21
CA ALA A 262 -23.96 1.51 24.48
C ALA A 262 -23.27 0.16 24.21
N GLU A 263 -22.72 -0.02 23.00
CA GLU A 263 -21.90 -1.19 22.67
C GLU A 263 -20.68 -1.22 23.58
N THR A 264 -20.70 -2.11 24.57
CA THR A 264 -19.54 -2.49 25.36
C THR A 264 -18.60 -3.33 24.50
N PHE A 265 -17.90 -2.64 23.58
CA PHE A 265 -16.83 -3.19 22.77
C PHE A 265 -15.86 -3.99 23.66
N MET A 266 -15.58 -5.24 23.29
CA MET A 266 -14.64 -6.04 24.07
C MET A 266 -13.21 -5.47 23.91
N PRO A 267 -12.34 -5.59 24.93
CA PRO A 267 -10.99 -5.02 24.90
C PRO A 267 -10.15 -5.42 23.67
N MET A 268 -10.40 -6.62 23.11
CA MET A 268 -9.71 -7.10 21.92
C MET A 268 -10.16 -6.41 20.63
N ASP A 269 -11.41 -5.97 20.53
CA ASP A 269 -11.93 -5.25 19.37
C ASP A 269 -11.33 -3.83 19.29
N TYR A 270 -11.12 -3.17 20.45
CA TYR A 270 -10.35 -1.92 20.55
C TYR A 270 -8.91 -2.10 20.05
N ILE A 271 -8.19 -3.10 20.57
CA ILE A 271 -6.80 -3.41 20.17
C ILE A 271 -6.72 -3.67 18.66
N PHE A 272 -7.70 -4.37 18.08
CA PHE A 272 -7.75 -4.60 16.64
C PHE A 272 -8.07 -3.33 15.84
N GLY A 273 -8.94 -2.46 16.35
CA GLY A 273 -9.20 -1.12 15.79
C GLY A 273 -7.93 -0.27 15.74
N ASP A 274 -7.12 -0.29 16.80
CA ASP A 274 -5.86 0.45 16.89
C ASP A 274 -4.78 -0.14 15.98
N ALA A 275 -4.60 -1.46 15.97
CA ALA A 275 -3.70 -2.15 15.04
C ALA A 275 -4.03 -1.82 13.56
N ARG A 276 -5.33 -1.73 13.24
CA ARG A 276 -5.85 -1.33 11.92
C ARG A 276 -5.56 0.15 11.61
N PHE A 277 -5.70 1.05 12.58
CA PHE A 277 -5.34 2.46 12.45
C PHE A 277 -3.83 2.63 12.20
N PHE A 278 -2.99 1.98 13.01
CA PHE A 278 -1.53 2.01 12.89
C PHE A 278 -1.06 1.44 11.55
N ALA A 279 -1.65 0.34 11.07
CA ALA A 279 -1.35 -0.22 9.77
C ALA A 279 -1.65 0.77 8.63
N LEU A 280 -2.79 1.47 8.67
CA LEU A 280 -3.15 2.47 7.66
C LEU A 280 -2.23 3.71 7.70
N VAL A 281 -1.84 4.18 8.89
CA VAL A 281 -0.80 5.23 9.02
C VAL A 281 0.50 4.77 8.36
N LEU A 282 1.06 3.63 8.77
CA LEU A 282 2.33 3.14 8.23
C LEU A 282 2.28 2.94 6.71
N PHE A 283 1.15 2.45 6.20
CA PHE A 283 0.90 2.24 4.77
C PHE A 283 0.83 3.56 3.98
N TYR A 284 0.01 4.52 4.40
CA TYR A 284 -0.12 5.80 3.68
C TYR A 284 1.18 6.59 3.69
N TYR A 285 1.84 6.71 4.85
CA TYR A 285 3.10 7.46 4.96
C TYR A 285 4.24 6.81 4.17
N THR A 286 4.30 5.47 4.12
CA THR A 286 5.25 4.77 3.25
C THR A 286 4.89 4.91 1.77
N THR A 287 3.61 5.02 1.43
CA THR A 287 3.17 5.27 0.04
C THR A 287 3.49 6.70 -0.41
N ILE A 288 3.47 7.70 0.48
CA ILE A 288 4.03 9.05 0.24
C ILE A 288 5.54 8.95 -0.07
N MET A 289 6.26 8.11 0.66
CA MET A 289 7.69 7.90 0.42
C MET A 289 7.95 7.24 -0.95
N ILE A 290 7.16 6.23 -1.32
CA ILE A 290 7.21 5.60 -2.64
C ILE A 290 6.97 6.63 -3.74
N SER A 291 5.93 7.47 -3.60
CA SER A 291 5.56 8.45 -4.63
C SER A 291 6.68 9.48 -4.86
N LYS A 292 7.35 9.94 -3.79
CA LYS A 292 8.56 10.78 -3.85
C LYS A 292 9.73 10.09 -4.58
N TYR A 293 9.95 8.79 -4.33
CA TYR A 293 10.99 8.03 -5.05
C TYR A 293 10.63 7.76 -6.53
N LEU A 294 9.34 7.63 -6.86
CA LEU A 294 8.88 7.55 -8.26
C LEU A 294 9.03 8.89 -9.00
N GLU A 295 8.72 10.02 -8.35
CA GLU A 295 8.98 11.34 -8.94
C GLU A 295 10.48 11.59 -9.12
N LYS A 296 11.31 11.21 -8.13
CA LYS A 296 12.77 11.23 -8.31
C LYS A 296 13.20 10.33 -9.47
N ALA A 297 12.64 9.13 -9.59
CA ALA A 297 12.97 8.24 -10.69
C ALA A 297 12.65 8.88 -12.04
N TYR A 298 11.47 9.50 -12.19
CA TYR A 298 11.15 10.26 -13.39
C TYR A 298 12.16 11.38 -13.69
N ALA A 299 12.57 12.15 -12.67
CA ALA A 299 13.58 13.20 -12.84
C ALA A 299 14.91 12.64 -13.34
N ASP A 300 15.44 11.59 -12.69
CA ASP A 300 16.65 10.89 -13.11
C ASP A 300 16.52 10.40 -14.58
N TYR A 301 15.35 9.89 -14.99
CA TYR A 301 15.04 9.39 -16.35
C TYR A 301 14.91 10.49 -17.42
N THR A 302 14.90 11.77 -17.04
CA THR A 302 14.73 12.92 -17.96
C THR A 302 15.99 13.75 -18.16
N ALA A 303 17.05 13.52 -17.38
CA ALA A 303 18.31 14.22 -17.55
C ALA A 303 18.96 13.83 -18.89
N PRO A 304 19.39 14.80 -19.74
CA PRO A 304 20.09 14.47 -20.97
C PRO A 304 21.42 13.78 -20.66
N ILE A 305 21.80 12.84 -21.54
CA ILE A 305 23.12 12.22 -21.53
C ILE A 305 24.12 13.30 -21.92
N VAL A 306 24.78 13.90 -20.93
CA VAL A 306 25.98 14.70 -21.18
C VAL A 306 27.09 13.71 -21.49
N VAL A 307 27.18 13.31 -22.77
CA VAL A 307 28.39 12.66 -23.27
C VAL A 307 29.51 13.67 -23.05
N PRO A 308 30.55 13.34 -22.27
CA PRO A 308 31.69 14.23 -22.16
C PRO A 308 32.29 14.36 -23.56
N SER A 309 32.20 15.56 -24.13
CA SER A 309 32.88 15.85 -25.39
C SER A 309 34.36 15.63 -25.14
N ILE A 310 34.92 14.61 -25.82
CA ILE A 310 36.36 14.42 -25.86
C ILE A 310 36.89 15.65 -26.59
N HIS A 311 37.32 16.63 -25.81
CA HIS A 311 37.98 17.82 -26.32
C HIS A 311 39.34 17.36 -26.83
N SER A 312 39.41 17.04 -28.12
CA SER A 312 40.64 16.74 -28.83
C SER A 312 41.51 17.99 -28.84
N SER A 313 42.28 18.15 -27.76
CA SER A 313 43.29 19.18 -27.58
C SER A 313 44.50 18.89 -28.49
N ASN A 314 44.28 18.92 -29.80
CA ASN A 314 45.35 19.07 -30.78
C ASN A 314 45.73 20.56 -30.83
N ARG A 315 46.65 20.94 -29.94
CA ARG A 315 47.49 22.13 -30.09
C ARG A 315 48.95 21.69 -30.14
N ALA A 316 49.67 22.27 -31.10
CA ALA A 316 51.09 22.04 -31.40
C ALA A 316 51.41 20.60 -31.90
N LEU A 317 52.27 20.42 -32.90
CA LEU A 317 53.18 21.37 -33.58
C LEU A 317 52.74 21.62 -35.03
#